data_AF-A0A498GJX1-F1
#
_entry.id   AF-A0A498GJX1-F1
#
_cell.length_a   1.000
_cell.length_b   1.000
_cell.length_c   1.000
_cell.angle_alpha   90.00
_cell.angle_beta   90.00
_cell.angle_gamma   90.00
#
_symmetry.space_group_name_H-M   'P 1'
#
loop_
_entity.id
_entity.type
_entity.pdbx_description
1 polymer ?
#
loop_
_entity_poly.entity_id
_entity_poly.type
_entity_poly.pdbx_seq_one_letter_code
_entity_poly.pdbx_strand_id
1 'polypeptide(L)'
;MRIERNENHHSYRCWLTPDEYKTLKQSAGSYRDSLIIQLGGEVGLRSFEIPQIHPEHIKHVNEHARLRVPQGKDTEGSGGKPRDAYLPEQVESELLRYANVEDINRDEPIIDLSERSVQRRVKATAERVAEETGDTDWQKLSSHDLRRYYAQTLLVRERMNPRVVMEVGGWSSFSAVEPYLNAPTAEVVNREFEESRLA
;
A
#
# COMPACT_ATOMS: atom_id res chain seq x y z
N MET A 1 13.58 4.66 -9.15
CA MET A 1 13.12 4.41 -7.76
C MET A 1 14.34 4.21 -6.87
N ARG A 2 14.29 4.39 -5.54
CA ARG A 2 15.42 3.97 -4.69
C ARG A 2 15.32 2.47 -4.45
N ILE A 3 16.44 1.76 -4.57
CA ILE A 3 16.53 0.32 -4.33
C ILE A 3 17.63 0.03 -3.32
N GLU A 4 17.33 -0.83 -2.36
CA GLU A 4 18.31 -1.41 -1.46
C GLU A 4 18.24 -2.92 -1.50
N ARG A 5 19.40 -3.55 -1.48
CA ARG A 5 19.49 -5.00 -1.36
C ARG A 5 19.28 -5.40 0.10
N ASN A 6 18.45 -6.41 0.34
CA ASN A 6 18.29 -6.98 1.67
C ASN A 6 19.53 -7.78 2.08
N GLU A 7 19.70 -7.99 3.40
CA GLU A 7 20.81 -8.75 4.00
C GLU A 7 20.89 -10.19 3.48
N ASN A 8 19.74 -10.80 3.15
CA ASN A 8 19.69 -12.14 2.56
C ASN A 8 20.18 -12.19 1.09
N HIS A 9 20.60 -11.07 0.51
CA HIS A 9 21.15 -10.90 -0.83
C HIS A 9 20.27 -11.34 -2.02
N HIS A 10 19.12 -11.97 -1.78
CA HIS A 10 18.20 -12.51 -2.79
C HIS A 10 16.93 -11.69 -2.97
N SER A 11 16.76 -10.62 -2.20
CA SER A 11 15.60 -9.74 -2.28
C SER A 11 15.99 -8.27 -2.19
N TYR A 12 15.10 -7.40 -2.65
CA TYR A 12 15.29 -5.97 -2.69
C TYR A 12 14.16 -5.27 -1.93
N ARG A 13 14.42 -4.04 -1.51
CA ARG A 13 13.44 -3.08 -1.03
C ARG A 13 13.39 -1.96 -2.04
N CYS A 14 12.20 -1.66 -2.56
CA CYS A 14 11.98 -0.54 -3.46
C CYS A 14 11.25 0.58 -2.71
N TRP A 15 11.65 1.82 -2.99
CA TRP A 15 10.94 3.02 -2.54
C TRP A 15 10.56 3.83 -3.78
N LEU A 16 9.29 3.76 -4.10
CA LEU A 16 8.69 4.47 -5.22
C LEU A 16 8.56 5.97 -4.90
N THR A 17 8.84 6.80 -5.90
CA THR A 17 8.36 8.19 -5.94
C THR A 17 6.86 8.24 -6.27
N PRO A 18 6.18 9.38 -6.05
CA PRO A 18 4.78 9.54 -6.46
C PRO A 18 4.56 9.31 -7.97
N ASP A 19 5.47 9.78 -8.82
CA ASP A 19 5.38 9.59 -10.27
C ASP A 19 5.57 8.12 -10.65
N GLU A 20 6.51 7.43 -10.02
CA GLU A 20 6.70 5.99 -10.24
C GLU A 20 5.48 5.18 -9.77
N TYR A 21 4.92 5.50 -8.60
CA TYR A 21 3.69 4.86 -8.16
C TYR A 21 2.53 5.09 -9.14
N LYS A 22 2.40 6.33 -9.65
CA LYS A 22 1.41 6.67 -10.68
C LYS A 22 1.63 5.86 -11.96
N THR A 23 2.86 5.77 -12.46
CA THR A 23 3.21 4.94 -13.62
C THR A 23 2.85 3.48 -13.40
N LEU A 24 3.18 2.91 -12.23
CA LEU A 24 2.85 1.53 -11.87
C LEU A 24 1.32 1.31 -11.88
N LYS A 25 0.56 2.22 -11.27
CA LYS A 25 -0.90 2.16 -11.24
C LYS A 25 -1.51 2.23 -12.64
N GLN A 26 -1.00 3.13 -13.48
CA GLN A 26 -1.50 3.32 -14.85
C GLN A 26 -1.14 2.17 -15.80
N SER A 27 -0.07 1.44 -15.50
CA SER A 27 0.40 0.30 -16.31
C SER A 27 -0.20 -1.05 -15.87
N ALA A 28 -1.17 -1.02 -14.94
CA ALA A 28 -1.88 -2.22 -14.52
C ALA A 28 -2.63 -2.86 -15.69
N GLY A 29 -2.48 -4.18 -15.85
CA GLY A 29 -3.03 -4.90 -17.01
C GLY A 29 -4.56 -5.04 -17.02
N SER A 30 -5.22 -4.68 -15.91
CA SER A 30 -6.67 -4.69 -15.76
C SER A 30 -7.10 -3.71 -14.66
N TYR A 31 -8.39 -3.39 -14.62
CA TYR A 31 -8.94 -2.54 -13.56
C TYR A 31 -8.80 -3.20 -12.18
N ARG A 32 -9.02 -4.53 -12.07
CA ARG A 32 -8.73 -5.31 -10.85
C ARG A 32 -7.27 -5.19 -10.41
N ASP A 33 -6.33 -5.28 -11.34
CA ASP A 33 -4.91 -5.17 -11.01
C ASP A 33 -4.56 -3.75 -10.56
N SER A 34 -5.18 -2.70 -11.13
CA SER A 34 -5.05 -1.32 -10.65
C SER A 34 -5.57 -1.17 -9.22
N LEU A 35 -6.71 -1.78 -8.89
CA LEU A 35 -7.25 -1.80 -7.52
C LEU A 35 -6.31 -2.50 -6.54
N ILE A 36 -5.65 -3.59 -6.95
CA ILE A 36 -4.61 -4.25 -6.13
C ILE A 36 -3.46 -3.27 -5.81
N ILE A 37 -3.01 -2.48 -6.79
CA ILE A 37 -1.97 -1.46 -6.58
C ILE A 37 -2.45 -0.35 -5.63
N GLN A 38 -3.71 0.07 -5.74
CA GLN A 38 -4.33 1.08 -4.86
C GLN A 38 -4.53 0.58 -3.43
N LEU A 39 -5.06 -0.63 -3.25
CA LEU A 39 -5.23 -1.25 -1.94
C LEU A 39 -3.89 -1.38 -1.21
N GLY A 40 -2.81 -1.73 -1.91
CA GLY A 40 -1.48 -1.78 -1.32
C GLY A 40 -0.87 -0.40 -1.05
N GLY A 41 -0.98 0.54 -1.99
CA GLY A 41 -0.26 1.81 -1.98
C GLY A 41 -0.98 2.99 -1.33
N GLU A 42 -2.31 2.99 -1.31
CA GLU A 42 -3.16 4.08 -0.82
C GLU A 42 -3.93 3.70 0.44
N VAL A 43 -4.25 2.41 0.63
CA VAL A 43 -4.92 1.87 1.85
C VAL A 43 -3.94 1.12 2.76
N GLY A 44 -2.76 0.77 2.23
CA GLY A 44 -1.71 0.09 2.98
C GLY A 44 -2.02 -1.38 3.28
N LEU A 45 -2.90 -2.05 2.53
CA LEU A 45 -3.17 -3.48 2.72
C LEU A 45 -1.96 -4.35 2.40
N ARG A 46 -1.81 -5.45 3.15
CA ARG A 46 -0.85 -6.52 2.81
C ARG A 46 -1.45 -7.44 1.75
N SER A 47 -0.60 -8.18 1.03
CA SER A 47 -1.06 -9.09 -0.03
C SER A 47 -2.07 -10.14 0.44
N PHE A 48 -1.97 -10.62 1.68
CA PHE A 48 -2.93 -11.58 2.24
C PHE A 48 -4.19 -10.90 2.81
N GLU A 49 -4.18 -9.59 3.05
CA GLU A 49 -5.35 -8.84 3.51
C GLU A 49 -6.30 -8.54 2.36
N ILE A 50 -5.77 -8.30 1.15
CA ILE A 50 -6.53 -7.95 -0.06
C ILE A 50 -7.63 -8.98 -0.39
N PRO A 51 -7.39 -10.31 -0.35
CA PRO A 51 -8.44 -11.30 -0.62
C PRO A 51 -9.57 -11.37 0.41
N GLN A 52 -9.39 -10.76 1.58
CA GLN A 52 -10.36 -10.88 2.69
C GLN A 52 -11.42 -9.77 2.68
N ILE A 53 -11.30 -8.77 1.79
CA ILE A 53 -12.17 -7.60 1.82
C ILE A 53 -13.41 -7.82 0.97
N HIS A 54 -14.57 -7.53 1.56
CA HIS A 54 -15.88 -7.66 0.94
C HIS A 54 -16.53 -6.28 0.89
N PRO A 55 -17.53 -6.04 0.02
CA PRO A 55 -18.24 -4.76 0.02
C PRO A 55 -18.84 -4.40 1.39
N GLU A 56 -19.31 -5.37 2.17
CA GLU A 56 -19.84 -5.13 3.53
C GLU A 56 -18.80 -4.66 4.55
N HIS A 57 -17.51 -4.81 4.26
CA HIS A 57 -16.44 -4.34 5.13
C HIS A 57 -16.21 -2.83 5.05
N ILE A 58 -16.81 -2.14 4.08
CA ILE A 58 -16.75 -0.68 3.95
C ILE A 58 -17.75 -0.05 4.93
N LYS A 59 -17.26 0.83 5.80
CA LYS A 59 -18.05 1.53 6.83
C LYS A 59 -17.76 3.01 6.81
N HIS A 60 -18.76 3.83 7.08
CA HIS A 60 -18.60 5.27 7.19
C HIS A 60 -18.60 5.70 8.66
N VAL A 61 -17.61 6.50 9.05
CA VAL A 61 -17.51 7.12 10.37
C VAL A 61 -17.28 8.61 10.18
N ASN A 62 -18.27 9.43 10.56
CA ASN A 62 -18.24 10.89 10.41
C ASN A 62 -17.83 11.32 8.98
N GLU A 63 -18.59 10.88 7.97
CA GLU A 63 -18.36 11.17 6.54
C GLU A 63 -17.09 10.55 5.92
N HIS A 64 -16.24 9.89 6.71
CA HIS A 64 -15.04 9.23 6.20
C HIS A 64 -15.21 7.71 6.14
N ALA A 65 -14.84 7.12 5.00
CA ALA A 65 -14.85 5.67 4.83
C ALA A 65 -13.69 4.98 5.56
N ARG A 66 -13.98 3.78 6.06
CA ARG A 66 -13.07 2.83 6.68
C ARG A 66 -13.28 1.47 6.04
N LEU A 67 -12.20 0.74 5.83
CA LEU A 67 -12.23 -0.63 5.35
C LEU A 67 -11.86 -1.57 6.48
N ARG A 68 -12.81 -2.38 6.94
CA ARG A 68 -12.55 -3.44 7.92
C ARG A 68 -11.67 -4.51 7.29
N VAL A 69 -10.50 -4.73 7.86
CA VAL A 69 -9.63 -5.88 7.54
C VAL A 69 -9.88 -6.96 8.59
N PRO A 70 -10.47 -8.12 8.23
CA PRO A 70 -10.87 -9.13 9.20
C PRO A 70 -9.70 -9.72 9.98
N GLN A 71 -8.61 -10.09 9.29
CA GLN A 71 -7.42 -10.66 9.92
C GLN A 71 -6.16 -9.94 9.43
N GLY A 72 -5.48 -9.29 10.38
CA GLY A 72 -4.16 -8.70 10.15
C GLY A 72 -3.04 -9.74 10.18
N LYS A 73 -1.78 -9.28 10.25
CA LYS A 73 -0.64 -10.21 10.34
C LYS A 73 -0.65 -10.88 11.70
N ASP A 74 -0.66 -12.21 11.70
CA ASP A 74 -0.54 -12.98 12.93
C ASP A 74 0.93 -13.12 13.34
N THR A 75 1.37 -12.28 14.28
CA THR A 75 2.71 -12.38 14.88
C THR A 75 2.71 -13.14 16.20
N GLU A 76 1.53 -13.44 16.75
CA GLU A 76 1.34 -13.99 18.10
C GLU A 76 0.67 -15.38 18.08
N GLY A 77 0.33 -15.92 16.91
CA GLY A 77 -0.34 -17.22 16.75
C GLY A 77 -1.83 -17.20 17.10
N SER A 78 -2.46 -16.02 17.12
CA SER A 78 -3.84 -15.80 17.56
C SER A 78 -4.82 -15.40 16.44
N GLY A 79 -4.40 -15.55 15.17
CA GLY A 79 -5.24 -15.26 14.00
C GLY A 79 -5.15 -13.82 13.47
N GLY A 80 -4.18 -13.04 13.93
CA GLY A 80 -3.94 -11.67 13.45
C GLY A 80 -5.02 -10.67 13.90
N LYS A 81 -4.61 -9.49 14.39
CA LYS A 81 -5.57 -8.53 14.94
C LYS A 81 -6.33 -7.82 13.80
N PRO A 82 -7.67 -7.73 13.87
CA PRO A 82 -8.42 -6.94 12.90
C PRO A 82 -8.06 -5.46 13.02
N ARG A 83 -8.24 -4.71 11.93
CA ARG A 83 -8.06 -3.25 11.91
C ARG A 83 -9.04 -2.58 10.97
N ASP A 84 -9.26 -1.29 11.19
CA ASP A 84 -10.05 -0.45 10.30
C ASP A 84 -9.09 0.47 9.54
N ALA A 85 -8.78 0.12 8.29
CA ALA A 85 -7.94 0.93 7.44
C ALA A 85 -8.68 2.20 7.02
N TYR A 86 -7.97 3.33 6.94
CA TYR A 86 -8.54 4.52 6.31
C TYR A 86 -8.75 4.24 4.81
N LEU A 87 -9.96 4.48 4.31
CA LEU A 87 -10.28 4.26 2.90
C LEU A 87 -10.47 5.63 2.23
N PRO A 88 -9.55 6.05 1.34
CA PRO A 88 -9.73 7.27 0.56
C PRO A 88 -10.99 7.19 -0.31
N GLU A 89 -11.72 8.30 -0.43
CA GLU A 89 -12.99 8.40 -1.18
C GLU A 89 -12.86 7.94 -2.64
N GLN A 90 -11.74 8.27 -3.28
CA GLN A 90 -11.47 7.81 -4.64
C GLN A 90 -11.36 6.27 -4.70
N VAL A 91 -10.62 5.66 -3.78
CA VAL A 91 -10.43 4.20 -3.74
C VAL A 91 -11.75 3.50 -3.40
N GLU A 92 -12.55 4.05 -2.48
CA GLU A 92 -13.89 3.55 -2.21
C GLU A 92 -14.78 3.55 -3.45
N SER A 93 -14.84 4.69 -4.15
CA SER A 93 -15.64 4.85 -5.36
C SER A 93 -15.24 3.84 -6.43
N GLU A 94 -13.94 3.60 -6.59
CA GLU A 94 -13.41 2.63 -7.53
C GLU A 94 -13.71 1.17 -7.12
N LEU A 95 -13.61 0.83 -5.84
CA LEU A 95 -13.97 -0.50 -5.33
C LEU A 95 -15.46 -0.81 -5.51
N LEU A 96 -16.34 0.13 -5.16
CA LEU A 96 -17.78 -0.05 -5.28
C LEU A 96 -18.22 -0.11 -6.74
N ARG A 97 -17.60 0.69 -7.62
CA ARG A 97 -17.81 0.59 -9.07
C ARG A 97 -17.40 -0.78 -9.59
N TYR A 98 -16.23 -1.28 -9.19
CA TYR A 98 -15.77 -2.61 -9.61
C TYR A 98 -16.72 -3.71 -9.14
N ALA A 99 -17.11 -3.69 -7.86
CA ALA A 99 -18.07 -4.65 -7.31
C ALA A 99 -19.41 -4.63 -8.05
N ASN A 100 -19.91 -3.44 -8.43
CA ASN A 100 -21.14 -3.32 -9.19
C ASN A 100 -21.02 -3.87 -10.62
N VAL A 101 -19.92 -3.57 -11.32
CA VAL A 101 -19.70 -4.02 -12.70
C VAL A 101 -19.50 -5.53 -12.78
N GLU A 102 -18.83 -6.11 -11.79
CA GLU A 102 -18.56 -7.55 -11.72
C GLU A 102 -19.65 -8.34 -10.97
N ASP A 103 -20.76 -7.69 -10.59
CA ASP A 103 -21.90 -8.29 -9.87
C ASP A 103 -21.51 -9.03 -8.56
N ILE A 104 -20.59 -8.42 -7.79
CA ILE A 104 -20.06 -8.98 -6.54
C ILE A 104 -21.03 -8.70 -5.40
N ASN A 105 -21.47 -9.76 -4.73
CA ASN A 105 -22.35 -9.66 -3.56
C ASN A 105 -21.63 -9.07 -2.34
N ARG A 106 -22.43 -8.61 -1.37
CA ARG A 106 -21.92 -7.88 -0.21
C ARG A 106 -20.99 -8.71 0.67
N ASP A 107 -21.17 -10.01 0.70
CA ASP A 107 -20.44 -11.02 1.48
C ASP A 107 -19.40 -11.78 0.65
N GLU A 108 -19.15 -11.36 -0.60
CA GLU A 108 -18.16 -11.95 -1.49
C GLU A 108 -16.86 -11.13 -1.53
N PRO A 109 -15.70 -11.78 -1.76
CA PRO A 109 -14.44 -11.08 -1.96
C PRO A 109 -14.49 -10.11 -3.14
N ILE A 110 -14.16 -8.84 -2.90
CA ILE A 110 -13.99 -7.86 -4.00
C ILE A 110 -12.85 -8.31 -4.92
N ILE A 111 -11.77 -8.84 -4.35
CA ILE A 111 -10.64 -9.38 -5.11
C ILE A 111 -10.54 -10.88 -4.82
N ASP A 112 -11.33 -11.69 -5.54
CA ASP A 112 -11.31 -13.15 -5.44
C ASP A 112 -10.03 -13.74 -6.05
N LEU A 113 -8.93 -13.62 -5.32
CA LEU A 113 -7.61 -14.13 -5.66
C LEU A 113 -6.93 -14.65 -4.40
N SER A 114 -6.09 -15.68 -4.52
CA SER A 114 -5.19 -16.04 -3.42
C SER A 114 -4.11 -14.98 -3.20
N GLU A 115 -3.51 -14.93 -2.00
CA GLU A 115 -2.36 -14.04 -1.70
C GLU A 115 -1.28 -14.13 -2.78
N ARG A 116 -0.87 -15.36 -3.16
CA ARG A 116 0.16 -15.58 -4.18
C ARG A 116 -0.26 -14.99 -5.53
N SER A 117 -1.54 -15.02 -5.86
CA SER A 117 -2.06 -14.44 -7.10
C SER A 117 -2.00 -12.92 -7.05
N VAL A 118 -2.36 -12.30 -5.92
CA VAL A 118 -2.19 -10.85 -5.69
C VAL A 118 -0.72 -10.45 -5.88
N GLN A 119 0.22 -11.17 -5.24
CA GLN A 119 1.66 -10.92 -5.38
C GLN A 119 2.12 -11.02 -6.84
N ARG A 120 1.65 -12.04 -7.58
CA ARG A 120 1.94 -12.18 -9.01
C ARG A 120 1.38 -11.05 -9.86
N ARG A 121 0.18 -10.53 -9.55
CA ARG A 121 -0.40 -9.39 -10.28
C ARG A 121 0.44 -8.12 -10.11
N VAL A 122 0.90 -7.84 -8.89
CA VAL A 122 1.83 -6.71 -8.66
C VAL A 122 3.12 -6.89 -9.45
N LYS A 123 3.70 -8.09 -9.40
CA LYS A 123 4.93 -8.42 -10.12
C LYS A 123 4.78 -8.26 -11.63
N ALA A 124 3.70 -8.80 -12.21
CA ALA A 124 3.42 -8.69 -13.64
C ALA A 124 3.20 -7.25 -14.10
N THR A 125 2.58 -6.41 -13.26
CA THR A 125 2.46 -4.98 -13.54
C THR A 125 3.82 -4.29 -13.56
N ALA A 126 4.71 -4.61 -12.60
CA ALA A 126 6.06 -4.05 -12.58
C ALA A 126 6.91 -4.54 -13.77
N GLU A 127 6.81 -5.82 -14.15
CA GLU A 127 7.47 -6.37 -15.34
C GLU A 127 7.05 -5.64 -16.62
N ARG A 128 5.75 -5.34 -16.78
CA ARG A 128 5.25 -4.53 -17.90
C ARG A 128 5.90 -3.15 -17.94
N VAL A 129 5.98 -2.45 -16.80
CA VAL A 129 6.66 -1.14 -16.74
C VAL A 129 8.13 -1.28 -17.11
N ALA A 130 8.80 -2.36 -16.67
CA ALA A 130 10.19 -2.63 -17.03
C ALA A 130 10.38 -2.76 -18.54
N GLU A 131 9.47 -3.49 -19.21
CA GLU A 131 9.48 -3.69 -20.66
C GLU A 131 9.21 -2.38 -21.41
N GLU A 132 8.23 -1.60 -20.97
CA GLU A 132 7.83 -0.33 -21.60
C GLU A 132 8.88 0.77 -21.46
N THR A 133 9.55 0.84 -20.30
CA THR A 133 10.54 1.89 -20.00
C THR A 133 11.98 1.49 -20.31
N GLY A 134 12.25 0.18 -20.46
CA GLY A 134 13.60 -0.37 -20.53
C GLY A 134 14.35 -0.37 -19.19
N ASP A 135 13.70 0.04 -18.09
CA ASP A 135 14.30 0.08 -16.76
C ASP A 135 14.07 -1.24 -16.01
N THR A 136 15.12 -2.07 -15.93
CA THR A 136 15.06 -3.37 -15.24
C THR A 136 14.87 -3.28 -13.73
N ASP A 137 15.05 -2.11 -13.12
CA ASP A 137 14.85 -1.91 -11.68
C ASP A 137 13.41 -2.22 -11.23
N TRP A 138 12.43 -2.00 -12.12
CA TRP A 138 11.03 -2.39 -11.90
C TRP A 138 10.85 -3.89 -11.60
N GLN A 139 11.71 -4.75 -12.14
CA GLN A 139 11.66 -6.18 -11.86
C GLN A 139 12.01 -6.50 -10.40
N LYS A 140 12.53 -5.56 -9.61
CA LYS A 140 12.83 -5.79 -8.19
C LYS A 140 11.62 -5.51 -7.28
N LEU A 141 10.57 -4.89 -7.82
CA LEU A 141 9.38 -4.49 -7.09
C LEU A 141 8.50 -5.68 -6.69
N SER A 142 7.92 -5.57 -5.50
CA SER A 142 7.05 -6.56 -4.85
C SER A 142 5.82 -5.89 -4.23
N SER A 143 4.82 -6.69 -3.84
CA SER A 143 3.62 -6.20 -3.14
C SER A 143 3.95 -5.52 -1.80
N HIS A 144 5.03 -5.93 -1.13
CA HIS A 144 5.46 -5.30 0.12
C HIS A 144 5.93 -3.84 -0.10
N ASP A 145 6.42 -3.52 -1.30
CA ASP A 145 6.90 -2.18 -1.62
C ASP A 145 5.74 -1.19 -1.77
N LEU A 146 4.54 -1.65 -2.12
CA LEU A 146 3.32 -0.83 -2.12
C LEU A 146 2.97 -0.35 -0.70
N ARG A 147 3.00 -1.28 0.27
CA ARG A 147 2.81 -0.92 1.67
C ARG A 147 3.92 -0.01 2.19
N ARG A 148 5.13 -0.13 1.63
CA ARG A 148 6.22 0.79 1.93
C ARG A 148 5.98 2.18 1.38
N TYR A 149 5.48 2.28 0.15
CA TYR A 149 5.05 3.53 -0.44
C TYR A 149 3.94 4.21 0.37
N TYR A 150 2.94 3.44 0.83
CA TYR A 150 1.87 3.93 1.71
C TYR A 150 2.45 4.57 2.99
N ALA A 151 3.28 3.82 3.72
CA ALA A 151 3.86 4.30 4.97
C ALA A 151 4.75 5.54 4.77
N GLN A 152 5.58 5.55 3.71
CA GLN A 152 6.42 6.70 3.39
C GLN A 152 5.60 7.94 3.01
N THR A 153 4.49 7.75 2.30
CA THR A 153 3.58 8.85 1.95
C THR A 153 3.04 9.49 3.23
N LEU A 154 2.45 8.71 4.12
CA LEU A 154 1.85 9.28 5.33
C LEU A 154 2.88 9.87 6.30
N LEU A 155 4.00 9.18 6.53
CA LEU A 155 4.95 9.55 7.59
C LEU A 155 6.00 10.58 7.14
N VAL A 156 6.46 10.49 5.89
CA VAL A 156 7.58 11.32 5.41
C VAL A 156 7.09 12.46 4.52
N ARG A 157 6.14 12.20 3.62
CA ARG A 157 5.64 13.22 2.69
C ARG A 157 4.57 14.10 3.35
N GLU A 158 3.57 13.48 3.97
CA GLU A 158 2.45 14.16 4.63
C GLU A 158 2.72 14.49 6.11
N ARG A 159 3.86 14.02 6.66
CA ARG A 159 4.27 14.25 8.07
C ARG A 159 3.17 13.96 9.10
N MET A 160 2.32 12.95 8.83
CA MET A 160 1.22 12.60 9.71
C MET A 160 1.72 12.09 11.07
N ASN A 161 0.90 12.30 12.10
CA ASN A 161 1.18 11.77 13.43
C ASN A 161 1.37 10.24 13.35
N PRO A 162 2.56 9.71 13.74
CA PRO A 162 2.84 8.29 13.62
C PRO A 162 1.84 7.40 14.37
N ARG A 163 1.26 7.86 15.48
CA ARG A 163 0.24 7.09 16.21
C ARG A 163 -1.04 6.89 15.39
N VAL A 164 -1.41 7.89 14.60
CA VAL A 164 -2.56 7.79 13.69
C VAL A 164 -2.25 6.79 12.58
N VAL A 165 -1.06 6.88 11.97
CA VAL A 165 -0.61 5.95 10.92
C VAL A 165 -0.52 4.51 11.44
N MET A 166 -0.01 4.32 12.65
CA MET A 166 0.05 3.02 13.33
C MET A 166 -1.32 2.41 13.52
N GLU A 167 -2.29 3.19 14.00
CA GLU A 167 -3.67 2.76 14.23
C GLU A 167 -4.31 2.29 12.91
N VAL A 168 -4.35 3.17 11.89
CA VAL A 168 -5.03 2.84 10.63
C VAL A 168 -4.28 1.79 9.83
N GLY A 169 -2.96 1.74 9.93
CA GLY A 169 -2.14 0.78 9.22
C GLY A 169 -2.00 -0.58 9.93
N GLY A 170 -2.35 -0.69 11.20
CA GLY A 170 -2.16 -1.91 11.98
C GLY A 170 -0.68 -2.25 12.23
N TRP A 171 0.06 -1.26 12.73
CA TRP A 171 1.40 -1.47 13.30
C TRP A 171 1.32 -1.44 14.83
N SER A 172 1.88 -2.47 15.47
CA SER A 172 1.80 -2.64 16.93
C SER A 172 2.81 -1.80 17.72
N SER A 173 3.84 -1.27 17.07
CA SER A 173 4.88 -0.48 17.73
C SER A 173 5.60 0.47 16.77
N PHE A 174 6.28 1.48 17.32
CA PHE A 174 7.15 2.37 16.55
C PHE A 174 8.27 1.62 15.84
N SER A 175 8.89 0.63 16.50
CA SER A 175 9.91 -0.22 15.89
C SER A 175 9.39 -1.03 14.69
N ALA A 176 8.08 -1.30 14.63
CA ALA A 176 7.47 -1.96 13.47
C ALA A 176 7.25 -0.99 12.29
N VAL A 177 7.20 0.32 12.55
CA VAL A 177 7.06 1.39 11.55
C VAL A 177 8.41 1.93 11.10
N GLU A 178 9.42 1.91 11.97
CA GLU A 178 10.77 2.40 11.72
C GLU A 178 11.38 1.91 10.38
N PRO A 179 11.25 0.64 9.95
CA PRO A 179 11.79 0.19 8.67
C PRO A 179 11.18 0.87 7.43
N TYR A 180 10.07 1.59 7.60
CA TYR A 180 9.40 2.36 6.56
C TYR A 180 9.80 3.84 6.55
N LEU A 181 10.48 4.30 7.62
CA LEU A 181 11.05 5.63 7.72
C LEU A 181 12.43 5.59 7.08
N ASN A 182 12.53 6.04 5.83
CA ASN A 182 13.83 6.27 5.22
C ASN A 182 14.57 7.39 5.94
N ALA A 183 15.91 7.36 5.83
CA ALA A 183 16.69 8.58 6.00
C ALA A 183 16.10 9.68 5.10
N PRO A 184 15.81 10.88 5.65
CA PRO A 184 15.21 11.96 4.87
C PRO A 184 16.09 12.28 3.67
N THR A 185 15.46 12.56 2.51
CA THR A 185 16.20 13.02 1.34
C THR A 185 16.82 14.38 1.65
N ALA A 186 17.91 14.75 0.95
CA ALA A 186 18.52 16.07 1.13
C ALA A 186 17.52 17.21 0.95
N GLU A 187 16.57 17.05 0.01
CA GLU A 187 15.46 17.99 -0.19
C GLU A 187 14.54 18.10 1.04
N VAL A 188 14.15 16.98 1.64
CA VAL A 188 13.35 16.98 2.88
C VAL A 188 14.13 17.65 4.01
N VAL A 189 15.42 17.33 4.17
CA VAL A 189 16.27 17.95 5.19
C VAL A 189 16.34 19.47 4.98
N ASN A 190 16.66 19.93 3.77
CA ASN A 190 16.79 21.35 3.47
C ASN A 190 15.47 22.10 3.75
N ARG A 191 14.34 21.56 3.28
CA ARG A 191 13.02 22.16 3.54
C ARG A 191 12.68 22.25 5.03
N GLU A 192 12.98 21.21 5.82
CA GLU A 192 12.77 21.25 7.28
C GLU A 192 13.58 22.37 7.95
N PHE A 193 14.84 22.56 7.53
CA PHE A 193 15.67 23.63 8.09
C PHE A 193 15.22 25.02 7.62
N GLU A 194 14.75 25.17 6.38
CA GLU A 194 14.16 26.41 5.86
C GLU A 194 12.85 26.80 6.56
N GLU A 195 12.01 25.81 6.89
CA GLU A 195 10.75 26.00 7.61
C GLU A 195 10.95 26.19 9.12
N SER A 196 12.10 25.76 9.65
CA SER A 196 12.47 25.97 11.04
C SER A 196 12.88 27.42 11.29
N ARG A 197 12.51 27.99 12.44
CA ARG A 197 13.01 29.32 12.88
C ARG A 197 14.50 29.29 13.31
N LEU A 198 15.27 28.32 12.83
CA LEU A 198 16.69 28.12 13.14
C LEU A 198 17.60 28.56 11.98
N ALA A 199 17.03 29.10 10.89
CA ALA A 199 17.75 29.78 9.82
C ALA A 199 18.01 31.25 10.15
#